data_AF-A0A3S9F6S7-F1
#
_entry.id   AF-A0A3S9F6S7-F1
#
_cell.length_a   1.000
_cell.length_b   1.000
_cell.length_c   1.000
_cell.angle_alpha   90.00
_cell.angle_beta   90.00
_cell.angle_gamma   90.00
#
_symmetry.space_group_name_H-M   'P 1'
#
loop_
_entity.id
_entity.type
_entity.pdbx_description
1 polymer ?
#
loop_
_entity_poly.entity_id
_entity_poly.type
_entity_poly.pdbx_seq_one_letter_code
_entity_poly.pdbx_strand_id
1 'polypeptide(L)'
;MRLSGVISFVIASLCLAGCSSTSGIDALDMQKPSNETTSSVVRPSAPIASVPVARANAARRRVEVPSADDTARPFGLAEEETVAFPAPELPDSVEPPIEEAALVSPPKLLSRAAPAMLAGPVTRYGFRDAKPINFGRSSPRHLAVHGVDVSRWQGDVNWEKLRAQGANFAYIKATDGGDHLDPMFMKNWRGAQAAGLKRGAYHFFYWCRTAGEQADWFIRNVPKVDGALPPVIDVEWNGDSSCQRRPSREKVLEKMQVFMDKLERHYGQRPIIYTSPDFYRDNLQGAFPDYPFWLRAVARHPSKVYPDRKWLFWQYSGSGLSHGVTGRIDLNVFHGDERQWRAWAGGGGRQMMADAD
;
A
#
# COMPACT_ATOMS: atom_id res chain seq x y z
N MET A 1 63.04 10.74 37.45
CA MET A 1 62.20 11.85 37.96
C MET A 1 61.86 12.78 36.81
N ARG A 2 60.55 13.06 36.67
CA ARG A 2 59.89 14.17 35.93
C ARG A 2 59.89 14.19 34.39
N LEU A 3 58.68 14.00 33.85
CA LEU A 3 58.20 14.41 32.52
C LEU A 3 58.13 15.95 32.41
N SER A 4 58.40 16.48 31.22
CA SER A 4 57.96 17.78 30.67
C SER A 4 58.24 17.73 29.15
N GLY A 5 57.43 18.21 28.22
CA GLY A 5 56.22 19.01 28.28
C GLY A 5 55.52 19.04 26.92
N VAL A 6 54.38 19.72 26.91
CA VAL A 6 53.43 19.93 25.80
C VAL A 6 53.97 20.94 24.79
N ILE A 7 53.82 20.69 23.48
CA ILE A 7 53.79 21.74 22.45
C ILE A 7 52.68 21.42 21.42
N SER A 8 51.68 22.30 21.37
CA SER A 8 50.64 22.36 20.34
C SER A 8 51.18 23.04 19.07
N PHE A 9 50.75 22.59 17.88
CA PHE A 9 50.79 23.40 16.67
C PHE A 9 49.42 23.38 15.97
N VAL A 10 48.79 24.54 15.95
CA VAL A 10 47.64 24.90 15.13
C VAL A 10 48.20 25.51 13.85
N ILE A 11 47.76 25.05 12.68
CA ILE A 11 47.92 25.78 11.42
C ILE A 11 46.53 25.95 10.81
N ALA A 12 46.08 27.20 10.85
CA ALA A 12 44.96 27.71 10.07
C ALA A 12 45.54 28.46 8.86
N SER A 13 45.04 28.15 7.66
CA SER A 13 45.22 28.99 6.47
C SER A 13 43.89 29.04 5.71
N LEU A 14 43.20 30.18 5.85
CA LEU A 14 42.19 30.66 4.92
C LEU A 14 42.90 31.28 3.70
N CYS A 15 42.36 31.08 2.51
CA CYS A 15 42.22 32.16 1.52
C CYS A 15 41.08 31.85 0.55
N LEU A 16 40.37 32.93 0.21
CA LEU A 16 39.03 33.03 -0.35
C LEU A 16 38.96 33.01 -1.87
N ALA A 17 37.72 32.86 -2.35
CA ALA A 17 37.09 33.49 -3.52
C ALA A 17 36.94 32.64 -4.78
N GLY A 18 35.67 32.45 -5.15
CA GLY A 18 35.24 31.88 -6.43
C GLY A 18 33.75 31.59 -6.45
N CYS A 19 32.90 32.60 -6.23
CA CYS A 19 31.48 32.51 -6.59
C CYS A 19 31.36 32.57 -8.11
N SER A 20 31.01 31.45 -8.74
CA SER A 20 30.42 31.42 -10.07
C SER A 20 29.07 30.72 -9.97
N SER A 21 28.04 31.54 -9.81
CA SER A 21 26.65 31.20 -10.00
C SER A 21 26.42 30.79 -11.46
N THR A 22 26.24 29.50 -11.68
CA THR A 22 25.58 28.98 -12.89
C THR A 22 24.37 28.20 -12.40
N SER A 23 23.21 28.83 -12.57
CA SER A 23 21.88 28.22 -12.49
C SER A 23 21.76 27.15 -13.58
N GLY A 24 22.14 25.92 -13.22
CA GLY A 24 21.90 24.71 -13.97
C GLY A 24 20.75 23.94 -13.33
N ILE A 25 19.71 23.71 -14.12
CA ILE A 25 18.53 22.91 -13.84
C ILE A 25 18.95 21.44 -13.62
N ASP A 26 19.41 21.09 -12.42
CA ASP A 26 19.43 19.71 -11.93
C ASP A 26 18.07 19.38 -11.31
N ALA A 27 17.04 19.47 -12.14
CA ALA A 27 15.74 18.91 -11.89
C ALA A 27 15.52 17.84 -12.95
N LEU A 28 15.10 16.65 -12.50
CA LEU A 28 14.94 15.39 -13.22
C LEU A 28 16.13 14.43 -13.11
N ASP A 29 16.59 14.15 -11.88
CA ASP A 29 17.06 12.80 -11.57
C ASP A 29 15.84 11.87 -11.67
N MET A 30 15.59 11.33 -12.86
CA MET A 30 14.67 10.23 -13.04
C MET A 30 15.29 9.03 -12.31
N GLN A 31 14.94 8.87 -11.03
CA GLN A 31 15.28 7.69 -10.23
C GLN A 31 15.04 6.44 -11.09
N LYS A 32 16.14 5.76 -11.41
CA LYS A 32 16.10 4.50 -12.13
C LYS A 32 15.24 3.53 -11.31
N PRO A 33 14.17 2.93 -11.87
CA PRO A 33 13.35 1.99 -11.13
C PRO A 33 14.22 0.84 -10.63
N SER A 34 14.08 0.46 -9.35
CA SER A 34 14.93 -0.60 -8.76
C SER A 34 14.74 -1.90 -9.55
N ASN A 35 15.79 -2.71 -9.78
CA ASN A 35 15.69 -3.96 -10.54
C ASN A 35 15.25 -5.15 -9.67
N GLU A 36 14.55 -4.86 -8.58
CA GLU A 36 14.35 -5.78 -7.46
C GLU A 36 13.08 -6.60 -7.63
N THR A 37 13.24 -7.91 -7.49
CA THR A 37 12.21 -8.93 -7.57
C THR A 37 12.10 -9.61 -6.20
N THR A 38 10.89 -9.91 -5.75
CA THR A 38 10.73 -10.91 -4.67
C THR A 38 11.30 -12.24 -5.17
N SER A 39 11.64 -13.16 -4.27
CA SER A 39 12.12 -14.51 -4.66
C SER A 39 11.12 -15.36 -5.47
N SER A 40 9.95 -14.80 -5.82
CA SER A 40 8.91 -15.39 -6.68
C SER A 40 8.81 -14.76 -8.08
N VAL A 41 9.31 -13.54 -8.29
CA VAL A 41 9.15 -12.85 -9.58
C VAL A 41 10.31 -13.16 -10.54
N VAL A 42 10.03 -13.98 -11.55
CA VAL A 42 10.98 -14.27 -12.64
C VAL A 42 11.03 -13.09 -13.62
N ARG A 43 12.22 -12.51 -13.83
CA ARG A 43 12.45 -11.51 -14.88
C ARG A 43 12.10 -12.10 -16.26
N PRO A 44 11.31 -11.40 -17.10
CA PRO A 44 11.17 -11.76 -18.51
C PRO A 44 12.54 -11.68 -19.21
N SER A 45 12.83 -12.63 -20.11
CA SER A 45 14.15 -12.76 -20.76
C SER A 45 14.48 -11.68 -21.82
N ALA A 46 13.64 -10.65 -22.00
CA ALA A 46 13.83 -9.62 -23.02
C ALA A 46 13.58 -8.20 -22.45
N PRO A 47 14.38 -7.19 -22.83
CA PRO A 47 14.16 -5.82 -22.41
C PRO A 47 12.87 -5.26 -23.04
N ILE A 48 12.00 -4.68 -22.21
CA ILE A 48 10.81 -3.96 -22.67
C ILE A 48 11.29 -2.62 -23.25
N ALA A 49 10.94 -2.35 -24.50
CA ALA A 49 11.30 -1.12 -25.19
C ALA A 49 10.69 0.11 -24.49
N SER A 50 11.51 1.13 -24.22
CA SER A 50 11.04 2.43 -23.79
C SER A 50 10.31 3.13 -24.95
N VAL A 51 9.05 3.51 -24.73
CA VAL A 51 8.30 4.32 -25.68
C VAL A 51 8.80 5.77 -25.57
N PRO A 52 9.22 6.43 -26.67
CA PRO A 52 9.61 7.83 -26.63
C PRO A 52 8.39 8.73 -26.45
N VAL A 53 8.44 9.63 -25.47
CA VAL A 53 7.45 10.69 -25.28
C VAL A 53 7.63 11.73 -26.38
N ALA A 54 6.63 11.86 -27.25
CA ALA A 54 6.59 12.91 -28.26
C ALA A 54 6.51 14.29 -27.59
N ARG A 55 7.47 15.18 -27.88
CA ARG A 55 7.43 16.60 -27.52
C ARG A 55 6.36 17.29 -28.36
N ALA A 56 5.32 17.81 -27.73
CA ALA A 56 4.39 18.74 -28.35
C ALA A 56 5.02 20.14 -28.40
N ASN A 57 5.36 20.62 -29.61
CA ASN A 57 5.68 22.02 -29.85
C ASN A 57 4.39 22.84 -29.89
N ALA A 58 4.16 23.69 -28.88
CA ALA A 58 3.11 24.69 -28.91
C ALA A 58 3.63 25.97 -29.59
N ALA A 59 3.26 26.15 -30.86
CA ALA A 59 3.40 27.43 -31.55
C ALA A 59 2.36 28.42 -31.00
N ARG A 60 2.83 29.55 -30.44
CA ARG A 60 1.99 30.68 -30.02
C ARG A 60 1.38 31.36 -31.25
N ARG A 61 0.06 31.39 -31.37
CA ARG A 61 -0.67 32.34 -32.23
C ARG A 61 -1.10 33.54 -31.37
N ARG A 62 -0.62 34.71 -31.76
CA ARG A 62 -1.02 36.05 -31.27
C ARG A 62 -2.41 36.37 -31.84
N VAL A 63 -3.35 36.80 -31.00
CA VAL A 63 -4.60 37.44 -31.42
C VAL A 63 -4.55 38.87 -30.89
N GLU A 64 -4.64 39.82 -31.82
CA GLU A 64 -4.78 41.26 -31.59
C GLU A 64 -6.23 41.61 -31.22
N VAL A 65 -6.41 42.57 -30.31
CA VAL A 65 -7.69 43.24 -30.04
C VAL A 65 -7.45 44.76 -30.12
N PRO A 66 -8.27 45.53 -30.84
CA PRO A 66 -8.06 46.96 -31.00
C PRO A 66 -8.65 47.80 -29.85
N SER A 67 -8.09 48.99 -29.74
CA SER A 67 -8.26 50.04 -28.72
C SER A 67 -9.32 51.09 -29.11
N ALA A 68 -10.00 51.66 -28.11
CA ALA A 68 -10.39 53.09 -27.99
C ALA A 68 -10.87 53.33 -26.54
N ASP A 69 -10.15 54.12 -25.73
CA ASP A 69 -10.39 55.56 -25.41
C ASP A 69 -11.74 55.82 -24.68
N ASP A 70 -11.89 56.63 -23.63
CA ASP A 70 -11.03 57.52 -22.85
C ASP A 70 -11.86 57.94 -21.60
N THR A 71 -11.22 58.62 -20.64
CA THR A 71 -11.76 59.57 -19.65
C THR A 71 -11.84 59.17 -18.16
N ALA A 72 -10.96 59.88 -17.41
CA ALA A 72 -11.18 60.55 -16.13
C ALA A 72 -11.29 59.75 -14.80
N ARG A 73 -10.18 59.81 -14.03
CA ARG A 73 -10.12 59.87 -12.55
C ARG A 73 -10.51 61.29 -12.09
N PRO A 74 -10.85 61.62 -10.81
CA PRO A 74 -10.09 61.16 -9.62
C PRO A 74 -10.75 61.16 -8.21
N PHE A 75 -9.95 60.68 -7.23
CA PHE A 75 -9.97 60.90 -5.77
C PHE A 75 -10.99 60.17 -4.85
N GLY A 76 -10.46 59.62 -3.74
CA GLY A 76 -11.20 59.35 -2.51
C GLY A 76 -10.65 58.21 -1.64
N LEU A 77 -9.83 58.54 -0.64
CA LEU A 77 -9.50 57.72 0.54
C LEU A 77 -10.57 57.93 1.63
N ALA A 78 -10.98 56.87 2.33
CA ALA A 78 -11.50 56.79 3.72
C ALA A 78 -12.20 55.42 3.89
N GLU A 79 -11.73 54.50 4.74
CA GLU A 79 -11.97 54.35 6.19
C GLU A 79 -13.33 53.76 6.58
N GLU A 80 -13.28 53.03 7.70
CA GLU A 80 -14.22 52.05 8.26
C GLU A 80 -15.64 52.59 8.53
N GLU A 81 -16.65 51.71 8.53
CA GLU A 81 -17.62 51.71 9.62
C GLU A 81 -18.38 50.38 9.76
N THR A 82 -18.27 49.81 10.95
CA THR A 82 -19.13 48.77 11.51
C THR A 82 -20.52 49.33 11.82
N VAL A 83 -21.58 48.63 11.44
CA VAL A 83 -22.93 48.92 11.93
C VAL A 83 -23.53 47.69 12.58
N ALA A 84 -23.69 47.78 13.90
CA ALA A 84 -24.49 46.89 14.73
C ALA A 84 -25.97 47.25 14.61
N PHE A 85 -26.84 46.25 14.64
CA PHE A 85 -28.29 46.44 14.81
C PHE A 85 -28.82 45.61 16.00
N PRO A 86 -29.85 46.12 16.71
CA PRO A 86 -30.17 45.74 18.07
C PRO A 86 -31.06 44.49 18.16
N ALA A 87 -30.95 43.78 19.29
CA ALA A 87 -31.86 42.71 19.67
C ALA A 87 -33.21 43.25 20.18
N PRO A 88 -34.36 42.65 19.81
CA PRO A 88 -35.62 42.92 20.48
C PRO A 88 -35.98 41.84 21.51
N GLU A 89 -36.55 42.31 22.62
CA GLU A 89 -37.04 41.57 23.77
C GLU A 89 -38.29 40.71 23.48
N LEU A 90 -38.44 39.64 24.27
CA LEU A 90 -39.56 38.68 24.27
C LEU A 90 -40.83 39.26 24.91
N PRO A 91 -42.01 38.81 24.46
CA PRO A 91 -43.16 38.67 25.37
C PRO A 91 -43.70 37.23 25.46
N ASP A 92 -44.37 37.00 26.60
CA ASP A 92 -44.80 35.74 27.18
C ASP A 92 -45.89 34.95 26.44
N SER A 93 -45.80 33.62 26.64
CA SER A 93 -46.89 32.63 26.81
C SER A 93 -48.06 32.59 25.80
N VAL A 94 -48.03 31.57 24.94
CA VAL A 94 -49.22 30.93 24.36
C VAL A 94 -48.98 29.41 24.34
N GLU A 95 -49.79 28.64 25.08
CA GLU A 95 -49.80 27.17 25.06
C GLU A 95 -50.40 26.64 23.74
N PRO A 96 -49.80 25.64 23.07
CA PRO A 96 -50.42 24.96 21.95
C PRO A 96 -51.33 23.79 22.43
N PRO A 97 -52.34 23.40 21.63
CA PRO A 97 -53.32 22.38 22.02
C PRO A 97 -52.71 20.97 21.97
N ILE A 98 -53.19 20.12 22.88
CA ILE A 98 -52.85 18.69 22.99
C ILE A 98 -53.48 17.94 21.81
N GLU A 99 -52.64 17.42 20.92
CA GLU A 99 -53.03 16.46 19.88
C GLU A 99 -52.75 15.04 20.41
N GLU A 100 -53.73 14.14 20.31
CA GLU A 100 -53.65 12.77 20.84
C GLU A 100 -52.47 12.00 20.24
N ALA A 101 -51.61 11.49 21.12
CA ALA A 101 -50.45 10.70 20.76
C ALA A 101 -50.87 9.37 20.11
N ALA A 102 -50.82 9.30 18.78
CA ALA A 102 -50.78 8.05 18.06
C ALA A 102 -49.47 7.32 18.42
N LEU A 103 -49.58 6.11 18.98
CA LEU A 103 -48.48 5.21 19.29
C LEU A 103 -47.73 4.81 18.01
N VAL A 104 -46.72 5.60 17.62
CA VAL A 104 -45.74 5.19 16.62
C VAL A 104 -44.86 4.13 17.28
N SER A 105 -45.06 2.87 16.86
CA SER A 105 -44.15 1.78 17.21
C SER A 105 -42.71 2.19 16.86
N PRO A 106 -41.72 2.02 17.77
CA PRO A 106 -40.36 2.40 17.47
C PRO A 106 -39.91 1.63 16.21
N PRO A 107 -39.17 2.28 15.29
CA PRO A 107 -38.64 1.57 14.14
C PRO A 107 -37.79 0.43 14.68
N LYS A 108 -38.09 -0.80 14.26
CA LYS A 108 -37.26 -1.96 14.56
C LYS A 108 -35.82 -1.57 14.24
N LEU A 109 -34.99 -1.47 15.27
CA LEU A 109 -33.54 -1.35 15.12
C LEU A 109 -33.13 -2.48 14.18
N LEU A 110 -32.88 -2.13 12.92
CA LEU A 110 -32.26 -3.04 11.97
C LEU A 110 -30.91 -3.37 12.57
N SER A 111 -30.84 -4.55 13.20
CA SER A 111 -29.62 -5.15 13.69
C SER A 111 -28.54 -4.96 12.62
N ARG A 112 -27.37 -4.53 13.08
CA ARG A 112 -26.21 -4.07 12.30
C ARG A 112 -25.55 -5.23 11.52
N ALA A 113 -26.31 -5.91 10.66
CA ALA A 113 -25.89 -7.02 9.81
C ALA A 113 -25.36 -6.54 8.45
N ALA A 114 -24.96 -5.27 8.34
CA ALA A 114 -24.41 -4.68 7.12
C ALA A 114 -22.89 -4.86 6.83
N PRO A 115 -22.04 -5.57 7.61
CA PRO A 115 -20.64 -5.76 7.18
C PRO A 115 -20.48 -6.79 6.04
N ALA A 116 -21.35 -7.80 5.95
CA ALA A 116 -21.16 -8.94 5.05
C ALA A 116 -21.47 -8.63 3.57
N MET A 117 -22.17 -7.54 3.28
CA MET A 117 -22.57 -7.14 1.92
C MET A 117 -21.52 -6.33 1.17
N LEU A 118 -20.42 -5.91 1.83
CA LEU A 118 -19.38 -5.05 1.22
C LEU A 118 -18.34 -5.83 0.39
N ALA A 119 -18.36 -7.15 0.43
CA ALA A 119 -17.54 -7.98 -0.45
C ALA A 119 -18.47 -8.60 -1.51
N GLY A 120 -18.18 -8.33 -2.79
CA GLY A 120 -18.91 -8.90 -3.92
C GLY A 120 -18.81 -10.44 -3.97
N PRO A 121 -19.58 -11.10 -4.86
CA PRO A 121 -19.55 -12.55 -5.00
C PRO A 121 -18.15 -13.09 -5.28
N VAL A 122 -17.78 -14.22 -4.68
CA VAL A 122 -16.51 -14.88 -4.98
C VAL A 122 -16.59 -15.52 -6.36
N THR A 123 -15.69 -15.13 -7.26
CA THR A 123 -15.51 -15.81 -8.55
C THR A 123 -14.66 -17.05 -8.33
N ARG A 124 -15.14 -18.18 -8.85
CA ARG A 124 -14.46 -19.47 -8.74
C ARG A 124 -13.09 -19.44 -9.42
N TYR A 125 -12.17 -20.20 -8.85
CA TYR A 125 -10.81 -20.39 -9.35
C TYR A 125 -10.78 -20.94 -10.78
N GLY A 126 -10.07 -20.25 -11.68
CA GLY A 126 -9.83 -20.65 -13.07
C GLY A 126 -8.38 -20.54 -13.52
N PHE A 127 -7.42 -20.31 -12.62
CA PHE A 127 -6.01 -20.16 -13.00
C PHE A 127 -5.37 -21.49 -13.44
N ARG A 128 -4.40 -21.37 -14.35
CA ARG A 128 -3.47 -22.46 -14.70
C ARG A 128 -2.13 -22.22 -14.02
N ASP A 129 -1.28 -23.23 -14.04
CA ASP A 129 0.06 -23.16 -13.46
C ASP A 129 1.04 -23.85 -14.41
N ALA A 130 2.17 -23.22 -14.70
CA ALA A 130 3.21 -23.80 -15.55
C ALA A 130 3.99 -24.92 -14.84
N LYS A 131 4.02 -24.93 -13.50
CA LYS A 131 4.70 -25.94 -12.67
C LYS A 131 3.81 -26.34 -11.48
N PRO A 132 2.66 -26.99 -11.74
CA PRO A 132 1.72 -27.33 -10.68
C PRO A 132 2.35 -28.32 -9.70
N ILE A 133 2.23 -28.03 -8.40
CA ILE A 133 2.60 -28.95 -7.33
C ILE A 133 1.39 -29.75 -6.87
N ASN A 134 1.56 -31.06 -6.69
CA ASN A 134 0.54 -31.91 -6.12
C ASN A 134 0.55 -31.83 -4.59
N PHE A 135 -0.38 -31.04 -4.03
CA PHE A 135 -0.59 -30.92 -2.59
C PHE A 135 -1.57 -31.96 -2.02
N GLY A 136 -2.06 -32.91 -2.84
CA GLY A 136 -2.98 -33.95 -2.42
C GLY A 136 -4.29 -33.40 -1.84
N ARG A 137 -4.72 -33.90 -0.68
CA ARG A 137 -5.95 -33.47 0.00
C ARG A 137 -5.91 -32.01 0.45
N SER A 138 -4.72 -31.48 0.70
CA SER A 138 -4.51 -30.07 1.12
C SER A 138 -4.28 -29.14 -0.08
N SER A 139 -4.88 -29.46 -1.22
CA SER A 139 -4.79 -28.64 -2.44
C SER A 139 -5.37 -27.25 -2.23
N PRO A 140 -4.70 -26.18 -2.69
CA PRO A 140 -5.24 -24.82 -2.61
C PRO A 140 -6.55 -24.69 -3.40
N ARG A 141 -6.80 -25.56 -4.38
CA ARG A 141 -8.05 -25.59 -5.18
C ARG A 141 -9.30 -25.90 -4.35
N HIS A 142 -9.14 -26.43 -3.14
CA HIS A 142 -10.26 -26.70 -2.23
C HIS A 142 -10.66 -25.46 -1.41
N LEU A 143 -9.85 -24.39 -1.44
CA LEU A 143 -10.17 -23.11 -0.80
C LEU A 143 -10.95 -22.23 -1.76
N ALA A 144 -11.96 -21.53 -1.25
CA ALA A 144 -12.91 -20.81 -2.10
C ALA A 144 -12.30 -19.54 -2.74
N VAL A 145 -11.43 -18.86 -1.99
CA VAL A 145 -11.05 -17.48 -2.31
C VAL A 145 -9.60 -17.42 -2.75
N HIS A 146 -9.42 -17.28 -4.06
CA HIS A 146 -8.13 -17.07 -4.69
C HIS A 146 -7.86 -15.60 -4.99
N GLY A 147 -6.59 -15.25 -5.07
CA GLY A 147 -6.11 -13.93 -5.45
C GLY A 147 -4.71 -13.99 -6.03
N VAL A 148 -4.18 -12.81 -6.33
CA VAL A 148 -2.86 -12.65 -6.93
C VAL A 148 -2.06 -11.61 -6.17
N ASP A 149 -0.75 -11.60 -6.40
CA ASP A 149 0.06 -10.44 -6.07
C ASP A 149 0.89 -10.01 -7.27
N VAL A 150 1.06 -8.70 -7.43
CA VAL A 150 1.68 -8.10 -8.61
C VAL A 150 2.58 -6.93 -8.24
N SER A 151 3.52 -6.66 -9.12
CA SER A 151 4.42 -5.51 -9.12
C SER A 151 4.57 -4.99 -10.55
N ARG A 152 5.52 -4.09 -10.79
CA ARG A 152 5.91 -3.67 -12.14
C ARG A 152 6.30 -4.82 -13.07
N TRP A 153 6.76 -5.95 -12.54
CA TRP A 153 7.26 -7.07 -13.34
C TRP A 153 6.19 -7.82 -14.10
N GLN A 154 4.93 -7.73 -13.66
CA GLN A 154 3.79 -8.29 -14.37
C GLN A 154 3.35 -7.40 -15.55
N GLY A 155 3.97 -6.23 -15.72
CA GLY A 155 3.68 -5.31 -16.82
C GLY A 155 2.24 -4.82 -16.81
N ASP A 156 1.64 -4.75 -17.99
CA ASP A 156 0.25 -4.34 -18.16
C ASP A 156 -0.71 -5.46 -17.78
N VAL A 157 -1.44 -5.23 -16.67
CA VAL A 157 -2.41 -6.19 -16.13
C VAL A 157 -3.82 -5.90 -16.65
N ASN A 158 -4.44 -6.88 -17.30
CA ASN A 158 -5.86 -6.89 -17.58
C ASN A 158 -6.64 -7.47 -16.38
N TRP A 159 -7.09 -6.55 -15.52
CA TRP A 159 -7.76 -6.86 -14.27
C TRP A 159 -9.13 -7.53 -14.43
N GLU A 160 -9.88 -7.19 -15.47
CA GLU A 160 -11.18 -7.84 -15.76
C GLU A 160 -11.00 -9.31 -16.10
N LYS A 161 -9.98 -9.65 -16.90
CA LYS A 161 -9.63 -11.05 -17.18
C LYS A 161 -9.19 -11.78 -15.92
N LEU A 162 -8.36 -11.16 -15.07
CA LEU A 162 -7.99 -11.77 -13.78
C LEU A 162 -9.21 -12.01 -12.89
N ARG A 163 -10.11 -11.03 -12.81
CA ARG A 163 -11.38 -11.15 -12.08
C ARG A 163 -12.19 -12.34 -12.57
N ALA A 164 -12.40 -12.43 -13.89
CA ALA A 164 -13.14 -13.52 -14.54
C ALA A 164 -12.48 -14.89 -14.35
N GLN A 165 -11.15 -14.94 -14.16
CA GLN A 165 -10.39 -16.17 -13.88
C GLN A 165 -10.30 -16.53 -12.39
N GLY A 166 -11.00 -15.80 -11.52
CA GLY A 166 -11.11 -16.14 -10.11
C GLY A 166 -10.18 -15.38 -9.17
N ALA A 167 -9.56 -14.27 -9.61
CA ALA A 167 -8.96 -13.33 -8.66
C ALA A 167 -10.07 -12.57 -7.92
N ASN A 168 -10.13 -12.74 -6.61
CA ASN A 168 -11.05 -12.04 -5.72
C ASN A 168 -10.35 -10.93 -4.94
N PHE A 169 -9.05 -11.07 -4.78
CA PHE A 169 -8.19 -10.05 -4.19
C PHE A 169 -6.87 -9.90 -4.94
N ALA A 170 -6.23 -8.76 -4.75
CA ALA A 170 -4.89 -8.48 -5.22
C ALA A 170 -4.07 -7.74 -4.15
N TYR A 171 -2.85 -8.22 -3.87
CA TYR A 171 -1.83 -7.41 -3.20
C TYR A 171 -0.90 -6.80 -4.24
N ILE A 172 -0.69 -5.49 -4.16
CA ILE A 172 0.03 -4.73 -5.19
C ILE A 172 1.25 -4.11 -4.54
N LYS A 173 2.43 -4.32 -5.12
CA LYS A 173 3.66 -3.69 -4.65
C LYS A 173 3.47 -2.18 -4.69
N ALA A 174 3.67 -1.53 -3.56
CA ALA A 174 3.63 -0.07 -3.50
C ALA A 174 5.03 0.51 -3.43
N THR A 175 5.84 0.05 -2.49
CA THR A 175 7.15 0.66 -2.22
C THR A 175 8.18 -0.41 -1.86
N ASP A 176 9.44 -0.07 -2.08
CA ASP A 176 10.59 -0.80 -1.56
C ASP A 176 11.63 0.17 -0.98
N GLY A 177 12.20 -0.19 0.18
CA GLY A 177 13.12 0.70 0.89
C GLY A 177 12.51 2.05 1.27
N GLY A 178 13.34 3.09 1.38
CA GLY A 178 12.90 4.41 1.88
C GLY A 178 12.55 5.42 0.78
N ASP A 179 12.67 5.03 -0.48
CA ASP A 179 12.84 5.95 -1.60
C ASP A 179 12.38 5.42 -2.96
N HIS A 180 11.88 4.18 -3.05
CA HIS A 180 11.38 3.61 -4.31
C HIS A 180 9.87 3.39 -4.26
N LEU A 181 9.16 3.94 -5.24
CA LEU A 181 7.75 3.68 -5.54
C LEU A 181 7.70 2.72 -6.73
N ASP A 182 6.88 1.67 -6.64
CA ASP A 182 6.63 0.82 -7.80
C ASP A 182 5.88 1.65 -8.87
N PRO A 183 6.45 1.83 -10.07
CA PRO A 183 5.87 2.71 -11.08
C PRO A 183 4.49 2.24 -11.58
N MET A 184 4.15 0.97 -11.39
CA MET A 184 2.86 0.40 -11.75
C MET A 184 1.85 0.44 -10.60
N PHE A 185 2.25 0.82 -9.37
CA PHE A 185 1.40 0.77 -8.18
C PHE A 185 0.04 1.44 -8.41
N MET A 186 0.01 2.74 -8.73
CA MET A 186 -1.25 3.47 -8.84
C MET A 186 -2.11 3.02 -10.03
N LYS A 187 -1.49 2.57 -11.13
CA LYS A 187 -2.20 1.99 -12.28
C LYS A 187 -2.90 0.68 -11.86
N ASN A 188 -2.15 -0.21 -11.23
CA ASN A 188 -2.66 -1.48 -10.71
C ASN A 188 -3.71 -1.28 -9.61
N TRP A 189 -3.49 -0.33 -8.71
CA TRP A 189 -4.40 0.01 -7.62
C TRP A 189 -5.78 0.44 -8.12
N ARG A 190 -5.82 1.31 -9.13
CA ARG A 190 -7.07 1.75 -9.76
C ARG A 190 -7.70 0.63 -10.60
N GLY A 191 -6.89 -0.09 -11.39
CA GLY A 191 -7.38 -1.17 -12.24
C GLY A 191 -8.02 -2.32 -11.46
N ALA A 192 -7.39 -2.76 -10.37
CA ALA A 192 -7.93 -3.82 -9.51
C ALA A 192 -9.27 -3.40 -8.87
N GLN A 193 -9.39 -2.15 -8.43
CA GLN A 193 -10.65 -1.62 -7.89
C GLN A 193 -11.75 -1.56 -8.94
N ALA A 194 -11.43 -1.04 -10.14
CA ALA A 194 -12.40 -0.92 -11.24
C ALA A 194 -12.94 -2.29 -11.67
N ALA A 195 -12.10 -3.34 -11.64
CA ALA A 195 -12.51 -4.72 -11.90
C ALA A 195 -13.20 -5.41 -10.71
N GLY A 196 -13.40 -4.71 -9.58
CA GLY A 196 -14.12 -5.22 -8.41
C GLY A 196 -13.31 -6.17 -7.51
N LEU A 197 -11.99 -6.19 -7.61
CA LEU A 197 -11.15 -6.96 -6.67
C LEU A 197 -10.98 -6.18 -5.36
N LYS A 198 -10.91 -6.90 -4.24
CA LYS A 198 -10.37 -6.33 -3.00
C LYS A 198 -8.87 -6.10 -3.18
N ARG A 199 -8.36 -4.93 -2.80
CA ARG A 199 -6.96 -4.58 -3.03
C ARG A 199 -6.25 -4.18 -1.75
N GLY A 200 -5.04 -4.69 -1.58
CA GLY A 200 -4.10 -4.29 -0.53
C GLY A 200 -2.76 -3.89 -1.15
N ALA A 201 -1.95 -3.19 -0.38
CA ALA A 201 -0.63 -2.75 -0.81
C ALA A 201 0.43 -3.45 0.04
N TYR A 202 1.57 -3.80 -0.55
CA TYR A 202 2.70 -4.36 0.18
C TYR A 202 3.97 -3.52 0.05
N HIS A 203 4.79 -3.57 1.09
CA HIS A 203 6.10 -2.95 1.18
C HIS A 203 7.19 -4.01 1.23
N PHE A 204 8.12 -3.98 0.27
CA PHE A 204 9.28 -4.87 0.30
C PHE A 204 10.39 -4.27 1.18
N PHE A 205 10.68 -4.94 2.30
CA PHE A 205 11.48 -4.38 3.38
C PHE A 205 12.98 -4.43 3.09
N TYR A 206 13.68 -3.32 3.29
CA TYR A 206 15.13 -3.21 3.16
C TYR A 206 15.81 -3.16 4.53
N TRP A 207 16.65 -4.15 4.80
CA TRP A 207 17.37 -4.28 6.07
C TRP A 207 18.45 -3.22 6.31
N CYS A 208 18.84 -2.47 5.28
CA CYS A 208 19.87 -1.43 5.30
C CYS A 208 19.31 -0.03 5.57
N ARG A 209 17.98 0.11 5.65
CA ARG A 209 17.29 1.38 5.92
C ARG A 209 16.67 1.38 7.31
N THR A 210 16.34 2.55 7.85
CA THR A 210 15.60 2.61 9.11
C THR A 210 14.16 2.12 8.89
N ALA A 211 13.54 1.53 9.92
CA ALA A 211 12.16 1.05 9.80
C ALA A 211 11.16 2.20 9.74
N GLY A 212 11.45 3.29 10.48
CA GLY A 212 10.62 4.48 10.53
C GLY A 212 10.50 5.18 9.17
N GLU A 213 11.63 5.35 8.46
CA GLU A 213 11.65 5.96 7.12
C GLU A 213 10.86 5.13 6.10
N GLN A 214 11.03 3.81 6.13
CA GLN A 214 10.29 2.90 5.24
C GLN A 214 8.77 2.98 5.48
N ALA A 215 8.35 3.04 6.75
CA ALA A 215 6.94 3.19 7.09
C ALA A 215 6.38 4.54 6.62
N ASP A 216 7.12 5.64 6.81
CA ASP A 216 6.72 6.96 6.35
C ASP A 216 6.63 7.01 4.82
N TRP A 217 7.56 6.34 4.13
CA TRP A 217 7.55 6.21 2.68
C TRP A 217 6.34 5.42 2.17
N PHE A 218 6.00 4.30 2.81
CA PHE A 218 4.80 3.55 2.48
C PHE A 218 3.53 4.37 2.72
N ILE A 219 3.41 5.03 3.87
CA ILE A 219 2.27 5.90 4.23
C ILE A 219 2.09 7.05 3.25
N ARG A 220 3.19 7.68 2.80
CA ARG A 220 3.14 8.78 1.82
C ARG A 220 2.57 8.35 0.47
N ASN A 221 2.82 7.11 0.06
CA ASN A 221 2.54 6.64 -1.29
C ASN A 221 1.27 5.79 -1.40
N VAL A 222 0.81 5.17 -0.30
CA VAL A 222 -0.36 4.29 -0.29
C VAL A 222 -1.56 5.04 0.31
N PRO A 223 -2.64 5.23 -0.46
CA PRO A 223 -3.78 6.00 0.04
C PRO A 223 -4.58 5.20 1.07
N LYS A 224 -4.91 5.83 2.20
CA LYS A 224 -5.87 5.30 3.17
C LYS A 224 -7.28 5.46 2.61
N VAL A 225 -7.89 4.35 2.19
CA VAL A 225 -9.24 4.32 1.59
C VAL A 225 -10.06 3.18 2.17
N ASP A 226 -11.35 3.41 2.31
CA ASP A 226 -12.26 2.38 2.81
C ASP A 226 -12.31 1.16 1.89
N GLY A 227 -12.42 -0.01 2.51
CA GLY A 227 -12.50 -1.29 1.81
C GLY A 227 -11.17 -1.80 1.23
N ALA A 228 -10.06 -1.08 1.41
CA ALA A 228 -8.73 -1.64 1.19
C ALA A 228 -8.41 -2.74 2.21
N LEU A 229 -7.67 -3.75 1.76
CA LEU A 229 -7.14 -4.80 2.64
C LEU A 229 -6.01 -4.22 3.52
N PRO A 230 -5.75 -4.82 4.71
CA PRO A 230 -4.66 -4.38 5.57
C PRO A 230 -3.32 -4.34 4.83
N PRO A 231 -2.43 -3.39 5.15
CA PRO A 231 -1.15 -3.28 4.50
C PRO A 231 -0.27 -4.49 4.82
N VAL A 232 0.58 -4.90 3.88
CA VAL A 232 1.51 -6.02 4.05
C VAL A 232 2.92 -5.49 4.23
N ILE A 233 3.64 -6.03 5.22
CA ILE A 233 5.10 -5.99 5.27
C ILE A 233 5.64 -7.28 4.63
N ASP A 234 6.41 -7.13 3.55
CA ASP A 234 7.10 -8.23 2.88
C ASP A 234 8.53 -8.29 3.41
N VAL A 235 8.81 -9.34 4.20
CA VAL A 235 10.11 -9.61 4.79
C VAL A 235 10.71 -10.90 4.25
N GLU A 236 11.80 -10.75 3.51
CA GLU A 236 12.62 -11.86 3.04
C GLU A 236 14.10 -11.48 3.10
N TRP A 237 14.99 -12.45 2.84
CA TRP A 237 16.39 -12.13 2.63
C TRP A 237 16.57 -11.61 1.19
N ASN A 238 16.94 -10.34 1.06
CA ASN A 238 17.04 -9.63 -0.22
C ASN A 238 18.28 -10.04 -1.02
N GLY A 239 18.38 -11.32 -1.42
CA GLY A 239 19.57 -11.88 -2.08
C GLY A 239 19.95 -11.18 -3.39
N ASP A 240 18.95 -10.74 -4.16
CA ASP A 240 19.14 -10.06 -5.44
C ASP A 240 19.27 -8.53 -5.31
N SER A 241 19.24 -8.01 -4.08
CA SER A 241 19.26 -6.58 -3.81
C SER A 241 20.63 -6.01 -3.55
N SER A 242 20.76 -4.69 -3.78
CA SER A 242 21.89 -3.90 -3.30
C SER A 242 22.01 -3.91 -1.77
N CYS A 243 20.91 -4.19 -1.06
CA CYS A 243 20.90 -4.37 0.39
C CYS A 243 20.97 -5.84 0.79
N GLN A 244 22.18 -6.36 0.99
CA GLN A 244 22.41 -7.77 1.40
C GLN A 244 22.58 -7.95 2.91
N ARG A 245 22.27 -6.92 3.72
CA ARG A 245 22.47 -6.97 5.16
C ARG A 245 21.54 -8.01 5.79
N ARG A 246 22.09 -8.85 6.68
CA ARG A 246 21.34 -9.77 7.54
C ARG A 246 21.55 -9.38 9.01
N PRO A 247 20.74 -8.46 9.56
CA PRO A 247 20.83 -8.08 10.97
C PRO A 247 20.58 -9.26 11.89
N SER A 248 20.92 -9.12 13.18
CA SER A 248 20.52 -10.10 14.19
C SER A 248 18.99 -10.24 14.24
N ARG A 249 18.51 -11.42 14.64
CA ARG A 249 17.08 -11.68 14.83
C ARG A 249 16.40 -10.64 15.71
N GLU A 250 17.02 -10.25 16.82
CA GLU A 250 16.49 -9.19 17.70
C GLU A 250 16.27 -7.88 16.93
N LYS A 251 17.25 -7.46 16.12
CA LYS A 251 17.15 -6.23 15.33
C LYS A 251 16.12 -6.34 14.21
N VAL A 252 15.96 -7.52 13.62
CA VAL A 252 14.90 -7.81 12.66
C VAL A 252 13.52 -7.61 13.30
N LEU A 253 13.27 -8.24 14.45
CA LEU A 253 11.99 -8.16 15.15
C LEU A 253 11.68 -6.72 15.60
N GLU A 254 12.66 -6.01 16.16
CA GLU A 254 12.54 -4.59 16.54
C GLU A 254 12.12 -3.74 15.33
N LYS A 255 12.83 -3.88 14.20
CA LYS A 255 12.55 -3.11 12.97
C LYS A 255 11.16 -3.41 12.41
N MET A 256 10.77 -4.68 12.40
CA MET A 256 9.44 -5.07 11.95
C MET A 256 8.36 -4.45 12.83
N GLN A 257 8.50 -4.51 14.16
CA GLN A 257 7.54 -3.91 15.08
C GLN A 257 7.39 -2.40 14.85
N VAL A 258 8.51 -1.67 14.74
CA VAL A 258 8.49 -0.21 14.47
C VAL A 258 7.73 0.11 13.18
N PHE A 259 7.98 -0.65 12.11
CA PHE A 259 7.30 -0.46 10.84
C PHE A 259 5.79 -0.76 10.97
N MET A 260 5.44 -1.93 11.51
CA MET A 260 4.07 -2.38 11.63
C MET A 260 3.23 -1.48 12.54
N ASP A 261 3.78 -1.02 13.67
CA ASP A 261 3.10 -0.11 14.59
C ASP A 261 2.75 1.23 13.92
N LYS A 262 3.65 1.77 13.08
CA LYS A 262 3.38 3.02 12.35
C LYS A 262 2.26 2.82 11.33
N LEU A 263 2.26 1.69 10.62
CA LEU A 263 1.20 1.34 9.68
C LEU A 263 -0.14 1.10 10.39
N GLU A 264 -0.17 0.34 11.49
CA GLU A 264 -1.39 0.05 12.24
C GLU A 264 -2.02 1.35 12.76
N ARG A 265 -1.21 2.27 13.31
CA ARG A 265 -1.69 3.60 13.73
C ARG A 265 -2.24 4.42 12.56
N HIS A 266 -1.58 4.41 11.40
CA HIS A 266 -2.02 5.22 10.26
C HIS A 266 -3.29 4.66 9.61
N TYR A 267 -3.30 3.36 9.27
CA TYR A 267 -4.38 2.73 8.52
C TYR A 267 -5.53 2.26 9.41
N GLY A 268 -5.31 2.07 10.71
CA GLY A 268 -6.32 1.49 11.62
C GLY A 268 -6.57 0.00 11.35
N GLN A 269 -5.63 -0.66 10.66
CA GLN A 269 -5.66 -2.07 10.28
C GLN A 269 -4.33 -2.70 10.67
N ARG A 270 -4.38 -3.86 11.32
CA ARG A 270 -3.19 -4.62 11.66
C ARG A 270 -2.47 -5.10 10.40
N PRO A 271 -1.17 -4.79 10.21
CA PRO A 271 -0.42 -5.25 9.05
C PRO A 271 -0.35 -6.77 8.96
N ILE A 272 -0.26 -7.28 7.74
CA ILE A 272 -0.03 -8.70 7.46
C ILE A 272 1.46 -8.91 7.21
N ILE A 273 2.02 -9.98 7.77
CA ILE A 273 3.43 -10.34 7.58
C ILE A 273 3.52 -11.36 6.45
N TYR A 274 4.07 -10.95 5.31
CA TYR A 274 4.52 -11.88 4.28
C TYR A 274 5.95 -12.35 4.57
N THR A 275 6.24 -13.63 4.35
CA THR A 275 7.60 -14.17 4.56
C THR A 275 7.90 -15.38 3.68
N SER A 276 9.19 -15.55 3.39
CA SER A 276 9.76 -16.77 2.80
C SER A 276 10.12 -17.82 3.86
N PRO A 277 10.29 -19.11 3.47
CA PRO A 277 10.59 -20.19 4.41
C PRO A 277 11.90 -20.02 5.19
N ASP A 278 12.95 -19.56 4.51
CA ASP A 278 14.27 -19.32 5.08
C ASP A 278 14.25 -18.15 6.06
N PHE A 279 13.66 -17.02 5.67
CA PHE A 279 13.52 -15.86 6.55
C PHE A 279 12.71 -16.18 7.81
N TYR A 280 11.62 -16.94 7.68
CA TYR A 280 10.80 -17.35 8.82
C TYR A 280 11.57 -18.23 9.80
N ARG A 281 12.28 -19.25 9.29
CA ARG A 281 13.09 -20.15 10.12
C ARG A 281 14.12 -19.36 10.91
N ASP A 282 14.79 -18.41 10.25
CA ASP A 282 15.88 -17.67 10.86
C ASP A 282 15.35 -16.65 11.90
N ASN A 283 14.19 -16.01 11.64
CA ASN A 283 13.77 -14.83 12.42
C ASN A 283 12.39 -14.91 13.12
N LEU A 284 11.42 -15.66 12.59
CA LEU A 284 9.99 -15.49 12.93
C LEU A 284 9.36 -16.66 13.69
N GLN A 285 10.07 -17.77 13.93
CA GLN A 285 9.56 -18.87 14.75
C GLN A 285 9.15 -18.39 16.15
N GLY A 286 7.88 -18.54 16.52
CA GLY A 286 7.34 -18.07 17.81
C GLY A 286 7.18 -16.55 17.95
N ALA A 287 7.60 -15.76 16.95
CA ALA A 287 7.40 -14.30 16.96
C ALA A 287 6.02 -13.93 16.40
N PHE A 288 5.52 -12.76 16.80
CA PHE A 288 4.28 -12.14 16.29
C PHE A 288 3.07 -13.11 16.24
N PRO A 289 2.72 -13.80 17.34
CA PRO A 289 1.58 -14.73 17.35
C PRO A 289 0.25 -14.03 17.03
N ASP A 290 0.13 -12.75 17.37
CA ASP A 290 -1.07 -11.92 17.17
C ASP A 290 -1.05 -11.11 15.86
N TYR A 291 -0.19 -11.48 14.90
CA TYR A 291 -0.20 -10.91 13.55
C TYR A 291 -0.64 -11.92 12.50
N PRO A 292 -1.46 -11.52 11.51
CA PRO A 292 -1.81 -12.40 10.40
C PRO A 292 -0.60 -12.64 9.49
N PHE A 293 -0.40 -13.90 9.10
CA PHE A 293 0.69 -14.28 8.21
C PHE A 293 0.20 -14.57 6.79
N TRP A 294 0.96 -14.11 5.81
CA TRP A 294 0.91 -14.54 4.43
C TRP A 294 2.15 -15.39 4.14
N LEU A 295 1.97 -16.72 4.10
CA LEU A 295 3.09 -17.64 4.01
C LEU A 295 3.37 -18.03 2.56
N ARG A 296 4.62 -17.88 2.12
CA ARG A 296 5.06 -18.48 0.86
C ARG A 296 5.39 -19.95 1.05
N ALA A 297 4.68 -20.85 0.37
CA ALA A 297 4.94 -22.28 0.40
C ALA A 297 4.61 -22.92 -0.95
N VAL A 298 5.54 -22.80 -1.90
CA VAL A 298 5.30 -23.19 -3.30
C VAL A 298 5.70 -24.63 -3.65
N ALA A 299 6.27 -25.37 -2.70
CA ALA A 299 6.74 -26.75 -2.90
C ALA A 299 6.08 -27.77 -1.97
N ARG A 300 5.59 -27.33 -0.81
CA ARG A 300 4.91 -28.13 0.21
C ARG A 300 3.87 -27.27 0.91
N HIS A 301 2.81 -27.89 1.43
CA HIS A 301 1.74 -27.19 2.15
C HIS A 301 2.30 -26.40 3.35
N PRO A 302 1.74 -25.21 3.71
CA PRO A 302 2.24 -24.40 4.82
C PRO A 302 2.45 -25.17 6.13
N SER A 303 1.56 -26.08 6.51
CA SER A 303 1.70 -26.90 7.73
C SER A 303 2.96 -27.80 7.78
N LYS A 304 3.61 -28.04 6.64
CA LYS A 304 4.89 -28.78 6.56
C LYS A 304 6.10 -27.87 6.56
N VAL A 305 5.95 -26.62 6.11
CA VAL A 305 7.03 -25.64 5.99
C VAL A 305 7.12 -24.77 7.25
N TYR A 306 5.97 -24.48 7.86
CA TYR A 306 5.77 -23.62 9.01
C TYR A 306 4.91 -24.37 10.05
N PRO A 307 5.46 -25.37 10.75
CA PRO A 307 4.70 -26.13 11.74
C PRO A 307 4.10 -25.17 12.79
N ASP A 308 2.86 -25.43 13.16
CA ASP A 308 2.08 -24.70 14.18
C ASP A 308 1.86 -23.20 13.90
N ARG A 309 2.21 -22.71 12.71
CA ARG A 309 1.96 -21.32 12.32
C ARG A 309 0.59 -21.18 11.66
N LYS A 310 -0.31 -20.46 12.34
CA LYS A 310 -1.54 -19.93 11.73
C LYS A 310 -1.20 -18.99 10.57
N TRP A 311 -1.97 -19.09 9.48
CA TRP A 311 -1.81 -18.25 8.30
C TRP A 311 -3.15 -17.78 7.78
N LEU A 312 -3.16 -16.58 7.22
CA LEU A 312 -4.32 -15.93 6.64
C LEU A 312 -4.30 -16.05 5.12
N PHE A 313 -3.11 -15.93 4.52
CA PHE A 313 -2.89 -16.12 3.10
C PHE A 313 -1.77 -17.11 2.85
N TRP A 314 -1.87 -17.84 1.74
CA TRP A 314 -0.84 -18.75 1.28
C TRP A 314 -0.50 -18.45 -0.18
N GLN A 315 0.75 -18.07 -0.44
CA GLN A 315 1.30 -18.04 -1.79
C GLN A 315 1.74 -19.45 -2.16
N TYR A 316 0.97 -20.10 -3.03
CA TYR A 316 1.14 -21.51 -3.37
C TYR A 316 1.84 -21.72 -4.72
N SER A 317 2.00 -20.67 -5.51
CA SER A 317 2.71 -20.73 -6.79
C SER A 317 3.30 -19.38 -7.17
N GLY A 318 4.49 -19.42 -7.78
CA GLY A 318 5.07 -18.29 -8.53
C GLY A 318 5.16 -18.56 -10.04
N SER A 319 4.39 -19.54 -10.51
CA SER A 319 4.34 -19.94 -11.92
C SER A 319 2.91 -19.99 -12.47
N GLY A 320 2.00 -19.24 -11.85
CA GLY A 320 0.65 -19.07 -12.32
C GLY A 320 0.62 -18.53 -13.76
N LEU A 321 -0.38 -18.98 -14.51
CA LEU A 321 -0.64 -18.56 -15.88
C LEU A 321 -2.04 -17.96 -15.96
N SER A 322 -2.12 -16.78 -16.56
CA SER A 322 -3.36 -16.04 -16.76
C SER A 322 -3.34 -15.34 -18.12
N HIS A 323 -4.51 -15.15 -18.72
CA HIS A 323 -4.65 -14.28 -19.90
C HIS A 323 -4.70 -12.79 -19.53
N GLY A 324 -4.66 -12.48 -18.24
CA GLY A 324 -4.65 -11.14 -17.67
C GLY A 324 -3.25 -10.53 -17.55
N VAL A 325 -2.18 -11.32 -17.67
CA VAL A 325 -0.80 -10.83 -17.66
C VAL A 325 0.05 -11.53 -18.72
N THR A 326 1.10 -10.87 -19.17
CA THR A 326 2.13 -11.53 -19.97
C THR A 326 3.15 -12.19 -19.04
N GLY A 327 3.30 -13.51 -19.15
CA GLY A 327 4.26 -14.26 -18.33
C GLY A 327 3.63 -14.91 -17.09
N ARG A 328 4.41 -15.00 -16.01
CA ARG A 328 4.02 -15.68 -14.77
C ARG A 328 3.45 -14.71 -13.74
N ILE A 329 2.53 -15.21 -12.93
CA ILE A 329 1.94 -14.48 -11.81
C ILE A 329 1.95 -15.33 -10.55
N ASP A 330 2.09 -14.65 -9.41
CA ASP A 330 2.01 -15.28 -8.11
C ASP A 330 0.55 -15.54 -7.76
N LEU A 331 0.26 -16.77 -7.31
CA LEU A 331 -1.09 -17.21 -6.98
C LEU A 331 -1.22 -17.45 -5.48
N ASN A 332 -2.32 -16.93 -4.94
CA ASN A 332 -2.60 -16.91 -3.53
C ASN A 332 -3.98 -17.46 -3.21
N VAL A 333 -4.14 -17.98 -2.00
CA VAL A 333 -5.43 -18.34 -1.40
C VAL A 333 -5.57 -17.72 -0.03
N PHE A 334 -6.80 -17.38 0.34
CA PHE A 334 -7.20 -17.01 1.69
C PHE A 334 -7.56 -18.26 2.50
N HIS A 335 -7.21 -18.28 3.79
CA HIS A 335 -7.58 -19.33 4.71
C HIS A 335 -9.02 -19.15 5.20
N GLY A 336 -9.95 -19.82 4.54
CA GLY A 336 -11.36 -19.86 4.95
C GLY A 336 -12.34 -20.02 3.79
N ASP A 337 -13.61 -20.06 4.14
CA ASP A 337 -14.72 -20.09 3.19
C ASP A 337 -15.11 -18.67 2.71
N GLU A 338 -16.10 -18.61 1.81
CA GLU A 338 -16.59 -17.34 1.26
C GLU A 338 -17.23 -16.42 2.33
N ARG A 339 -17.88 -16.98 3.36
CA ARG A 339 -18.49 -16.16 4.42
C ARG A 339 -17.42 -15.53 5.29
N GLN A 340 -16.43 -16.34 5.68
CA GLN A 340 -15.25 -15.88 6.43
C GLN A 340 -14.53 -14.78 5.64
N TRP A 341 -14.30 -14.97 4.34
CA TRP A 341 -13.74 -13.92 3.49
C TRP A 341 -14.54 -12.61 3.54
N ARG A 342 -15.87 -12.67 3.36
CA ARG A 342 -16.71 -11.47 3.35
C ARG A 342 -16.70 -10.76 4.70
N ALA A 343 -16.74 -11.51 5.80
CA ALA A 343 -16.65 -10.96 7.15
C ALA A 343 -15.31 -10.25 7.38
N TRP A 344 -14.19 -10.90 7.03
CA TRP A 344 -12.86 -10.34 7.21
C TRP A 344 -12.61 -9.11 6.32
N ALA A 345 -12.89 -9.22 5.03
CA ALA A 345 -12.67 -8.16 4.05
C ALA A 345 -13.65 -6.98 4.20
N GLY A 346 -14.86 -7.23 4.72
CA GLY A 346 -15.86 -6.20 5.01
C GLY A 346 -15.61 -5.42 6.31
N GLY A 347 -15.00 -6.06 7.32
CA GLY A 347 -14.67 -5.44 8.62
C GLY A 347 -13.35 -4.65 8.65
N GLY A 348 -12.68 -4.49 7.51
CA GLY A 348 -11.35 -3.88 7.43
C GLY A 348 -10.26 -4.72 8.10
N GLY A 349 -10.42 -6.05 8.15
CA GLY A 349 -9.41 -6.98 8.68
C GLY A 349 -9.25 -7.00 10.20
N ARG A 350 -10.14 -6.34 10.95
CA ARG A 350 -9.99 -6.12 12.41
C ARG A 350 -10.33 -7.32 13.33
N GLN A 351 -10.92 -8.42 12.83
CA GLN A 351 -11.71 -9.28 13.73
C GLN A 351 -11.55 -10.82 13.63
N MET A 352 -10.63 -11.40 12.85
CA MET A 352 -10.63 -12.88 12.67
C MET A 352 -9.34 -13.64 12.97
N MET A 353 -8.43 -13.13 13.81
CA MET A 353 -7.38 -14.02 14.32
C MET A 353 -7.88 -15.06 15.33
N ALA A 354 -9.11 -14.92 15.83
CA ALA A 354 -9.71 -15.83 16.80
C ALA A 354 -10.19 -17.17 16.20
N ASP A 355 -10.54 -17.23 14.91
CA ASP A 355 -11.30 -18.37 14.35
C ASP A 355 -10.55 -19.17 13.27
N ALA A 356 -9.22 -19.01 13.16
CA ALA A 356 -8.41 -19.74 12.17
C ALA A 356 -7.98 -21.15 12.65
N ASP A 357 -8.84 -21.83 13.40
CA ASP A 357 -8.63 -23.20 13.90
C ASP A 357 -9.27 -24.27 12.99
#